data_AF-A0A9W6XXR1-F1
#
_entry.id   AF-A0A9W6XXR1-F1
#
_cell.length_a   1.000
_cell.length_b   1.000
_cell.length_c   1.000
_cell.angle_alpha   90.00
_cell.angle_beta   90.00
_cell.angle_gamma   90.00
#
_symmetry.space_group_name_H-M   'P 1'
#
loop_
_entity.id
_entity.type
_entity.pdbx_description
1 polymer ?
#
loop_
_entity_poly.entity_id
_entity_poly.type
_entity_poly.pdbx_seq_one_letter_code
_entity_poly.pdbx_strand_id
1 'polypeptide(L)'
;MFDRKGHFRRGIVFTEKLKAELEKEQKGEFWIVDKGYEYAGEAEKSLEKAKELLGGEDKKFLHAVADLKRNHVSLLRGQLNCIRADSVFRVLLQALLNKYAAKYKEDEKKLYKEKIFDRLQAKNKKLEKQEKLKAEAEEFDDMPGLE
;
A
#
# COMPACT_ATOMS: atom_id res chain seq x y z
N MET A 1 -29.34 -32.19 27.39
CA MET A 1 -30.47 -32.26 26.44
C MET A 1 -30.06 -31.49 25.19
N PHE A 2 -29.53 -32.16 24.17
CA PHE A 2 -29.06 -31.50 22.94
C PHE A 2 -30.26 -31.20 22.04
N ASP A 3 -30.70 -29.95 22.09
CA ASP A 3 -31.93 -29.55 21.40
C ASP A 3 -31.64 -29.28 19.91
N ARG A 4 -32.08 -30.19 19.05
CA ARG A 4 -31.78 -30.20 17.59
C ARG A 4 -32.23 -28.90 16.92
N LYS A 5 -33.40 -28.39 17.33
CA LYS A 5 -33.95 -27.09 16.89
C LYS A 5 -33.12 -25.91 17.40
N GLY A 6 -32.48 -26.04 18.58
CA GLY A 6 -31.61 -25.02 19.15
C GLY A 6 -30.30 -24.85 18.37
N HIS A 7 -29.72 -25.94 17.87
CA HIS A 7 -28.56 -25.87 16.97
C HIS A 7 -28.92 -25.23 15.62
N PHE A 8 -30.06 -25.59 15.04
CA PHE A 8 -30.53 -24.98 13.81
C PHE A 8 -30.78 -23.46 13.94
N ARG A 9 -31.48 -23.03 15.00
CA ARG A 9 -31.72 -21.59 15.27
C ARG A 9 -30.41 -20.82 15.46
N ARG A 10 -29.44 -21.38 16.18
CA ARG A 10 -28.10 -20.78 16.34
C ARG A 10 -27.40 -20.61 14.99
N GLY A 11 -27.43 -21.65 14.15
CA GLY A 11 -26.90 -21.57 12.78
C GLY A 11 -27.51 -20.41 11.98
N ILE A 12 -28.85 -20.26 12.03
CA ILE A 12 -29.54 -19.14 11.37
C ILE A 12 -29.07 -17.80 11.91
N VAL A 13 -29.03 -17.62 13.24
CA VAL A 13 -28.60 -16.35 13.85
C VAL A 13 -27.21 -15.95 13.39
N PHE A 14 -26.27 -16.89 13.30
CA PHE A 14 -24.92 -16.60 12.79
C PHE A 14 -24.89 -16.31 11.29
N THR A 15 -25.73 -16.97 10.49
CA THR A 15 -25.87 -16.60 9.07
C THR A 15 -26.43 -15.19 8.88
N GLU A 16 -27.34 -14.74 9.75
CA GLU A 16 -27.89 -13.38 9.73
C GLU A 16 -26.85 -12.34 10.16
N LYS A 17 -26.07 -12.62 11.21
CA LYS A 17 -24.94 -11.77 11.60
C LYS A 17 -23.92 -11.63 10.47
N LEU A 18 -23.61 -12.73 9.77
CA LEU A 18 -22.74 -12.71 8.61
C LEU A 18 -23.33 -11.85 7.48
N LYS A 19 -24.64 -11.95 7.20
CA LYS A 19 -25.31 -11.09 6.22
C LYS A 19 -25.20 -9.61 6.61
N ALA A 20 -25.39 -9.27 7.89
CA ALA A 20 -25.25 -7.90 8.36
C ALA A 20 -23.82 -7.33 8.17
N GLU A 21 -22.78 -8.15 8.36
CA GLU A 21 -21.40 -7.73 8.06
C GLU A 21 -21.17 -7.56 6.54
N LEU A 22 -21.72 -8.46 5.70
CA LEU A 22 -21.62 -8.33 4.24
C LEU A 22 -22.40 -7.12 3.70
N GLU A 23 -23.49 -6.71 4.34
CA GLU A 23 -24.21 -5.49 3.99
C GLU A 23 -23.39 -4.22 4.28
N LYS A 24 -22.53 -4.24 5.31
CA LYS A 24 -21.58 -3.14 5.55
C LYS A 24 -20.60 -3.00 4.40
N GLU A 25 -20.10 -4.12 3.87
CA GLU A 25 -19.25 -4.12 2.67
C GLU A 25 -19.93 -3.44 1.48
N GLN A 26 -21.21 -3.76 1.23
CA GLN A 26 -21.99 -3.15 0.14
C GLN A 26 -22.21 -1.64 0.35
N LYS A 27 -22.33 -1.20 1.60
CA LYS A 27 -22.45 0.22 1.96
C LYS A 27 -21.11 0.96 1.96
N GLY A 28 -20.00 0.25 1.75
CA GLY A 28 -18.64 0.82 1.87
C GLY A 28 -18.24 1.12 3.31
N GLU A 29 -18.93 0.54 4.28
CA GLU A 29 -18.60 0.64 5.70
C GLU A 29 -17.49 -0.35 6.07
N PHE A 30 -16.67 0.02 7.05
CA PHE A 30 -15.62 -0.83 7.55
C PHE A 30 -16.21 -2.07 8.25
N TRP A 31 -15.76 -3.25 7.83
CA TRP A 31 -16.10 -4.51 8.45
C TRP A 31 -14.83 -5.36 8.60
N ILE A 32 -14.85 -6.27 9.57
CA ILE A 32 -13.68 -7.08 9.92
C ILE A 32 -13.85 -8.47 9.30
N VAL A 33 -13.00 -8.79 8.33
CA VAL A 33 -13.02 -10.08 7.61
C VAL A 33 -12.92 -11.27 8.57
N ASP A 34 -12.08 -11.17 9.61
CA ASP A 34 -11.91 -12.22 10.62
C ASP A 34 -13.23 -12.54 11.35
N LYS A 35 -14.00 -11.52 11.72
CA LYS A 35 -15.32 -11.71 12.36
C LYS A 35 -16.31 -12.40 11.43
N GLY A 36 -16.23 -12.11 10.12
CA GLY A 36 -17.03 -12.81 9.12
C GLY A 36 -16.70 -14.30 9.04
N TYR A 37 -15.42 -14.67 9.12
CA TYR A 37 -15.00 -16.08 9.19
C TYR A 37 -15.41 -16.76 10.50
N GLU A 38 -15.35 -16.07 11.64
CA GLU A 38 -15.85 -16.59 12.91
C GLU A 38 -17.35 -16.91 12.84
N TYR A 39 -18.17 -15.99 12.34
CA TYR A 39 -19.61 -16.22 12.18
C TYR A 39 -19.92 -17.32 11.17
N ALA A 40 -19.18 -17.41 10.06
CA ALA A 40 -19.32 -18.50 9.11
C ALA A 40 -18.98 -19.86 9.77
N GLY A 41 -17.86 -19.95 10.48
CA GLY A 41 -17.43 -21.18 11.14
C GLY A 41 -18.36 -21.62 12.28
N GLU A 42 -18.93 -20.69 13.04
CA GLU A 42 -19.92 -21.00 14.08
C GLU A 42 -21.27 -21.43 13.48
N ALA A 43 -21.68 -20.84 12.37
CA ALA A 43 -22.84 -21.26 11.60
C ALA A 43 -22.66 -22.68 11.04
N GLU A 44 -21.50 -22.98 10.43
CA GLU A 44 -21.16 -24.31 9.93
C GLU A 44 -21.20 -25.35 11.03
N LYS A 45 -20.47 -25.13 12.15
CA LYS A 45 -20.46 -26.05 13.29
C LYS A 45 -21.86 -26.30 13.86
N SER A 46 -22.71 -25.27 13.87
CA SER A 46 -24.08 -25.37 14.39
C SER A 46 -25.01 -26.11 13.43
N LEU A 47 -24.87 -25.87 12.11
CA LEU A 47 -25.65 -26.55 11.09
C LEU A 47 -25.20 -28.00 10.86
N GLU A 48 -23.91 -28.30 10.95
CA GLU A 48 -23.37 -29.67 10.91
C GLU A 48 -23.95 -30.53 12.05
N LYS A 49 -23.89 -30.02 13.28
CA LYS A 49 -24.51 -30.68 14.44
C LYS A 49 -26.02 -30.80 14.30
N ALA A 50 -26.69 -29.82 13.70
CA ALA A 50 -28.12 -29.93 13.42
C ALA A 50 -28.42 -31.00 12.36
N LYS A 51 -27.59 -31.12 11.32
CA LYS A 51 -27.69 -32.14 10.27
C LYS A 51 -27.56 -33.55 10.83
N GLU A 52 -26.54 -33.79 11.64
CA GLU A 52 -26.31 -35.07 12.32
C GLU A 52 -27.51 -35.50 13.16
N LEU A 53 -28.19 -34.52 13.78
CA LEU A 53 -29.32 -34.75 14.67
C LEU A 53 -30.69 -34.85 13.94
N LEU A 54 -30.80 -34.28 12.73
CA LEU A 54 -32.04 -34.18 11.93
C LEU A 54 -32.10 -35.14 10.74
N GLY A 55 -30.98 -35.77 10.33
CA GLY A 55 -30.96 -36.69 9.19
C GLY A 55 -30.95 -36.02 7.81
N GLY A 56 -30.96 -34.69 7.74
CA GLY A 56 -30.62 -33.93 6.52
C GLY A 56 -31.72 -33.71 5.48
N GLU A 57 -32.96 -34.18 5.69
CA GLU A 57 -34.02 -34.10 4.67
C GLU A 57 -34.90 -32.83 4.72
N ASP A 58 -34.71 -31.97 5.72
CA ASP A 58 -35.51 -30.76 5.87
C ASP A 58 -35.17 -29.71 4.78
N LYS A 59 -36.13 -29.36 3.92
CA LYS A 59 -35.98 -28.32 2.88
C LYS A 59 -35.51 -26.97 3.44
N LYS A 60 -35.98 -26.60 4.64
CA LYS A 60 -35.57 -25.37 5.35
C LYS A 60 -34.10 -25.43 5.78
N PHE A 61 -33.63 -26.60 6.16
CA PHE A 61 -32.23 -26.83 6.51
C PHE A 61 -31.33 -26.73 5.27
N LEU A 62 -31.72 -27.38 4.17
CA LEU A 62 -31.01 -27.30 2.89
C LEU A 62 -30.91 -25.85 2.39
N HIS A 63 -31.99 -25.07 2.53
CA HIS A 63 -31.97 -23.64 2.20
C HIS A 63 -30.97 -22.86 3.07
N ALA A 64 -30.96 -23.08 4.39
CA ALA A 64 -30.03 -22.40 5.30
C ALA A 64 -28.57 -22.74 4.99
N VAL A 65 -28.26 -24.00 4.65
CA VAL A 65 -26.92 -24.43 4.24
C VAL A 65 -26.53 -23.81 2.90
N ALA A 66 -27.45 -23.74 1.93
CA ALA A 66 -27.19 -23.09 0.65
C ALA A 66 -26.92 -21.58 0.81
N ASP A 67 -27.69 -20.91 1.67
CA ASP A 67 -27.48 -19.49 2.01
C ASP A 67 -26.10 -19.25 2.63
N LEU A 68 -25.69 -20.10 3.58
CA LEU A 68 -24.36 -20.01 4.20
C LEU A 68 -23.24 -20.14 3.16
N LYS A 69 -23.35 -21.11 2.25
CA LYS A 69 -22.37 -21.31 1.17
C LYS A 69 -22.27 -20.10 0.24
N ARG A 70 -23.41 -19.48 -0.12
CA ARG A 70 -23.41 -18.25 -0.92
C ARG A 70 -22.70 -17.11 -0.19
N ASN A 71 -22.98 -16.94 1.10
CA ASN A 71 -22.33 -15.92 1.91
C ASN A 71 -20.82 -16.15 2.05
N HIS A 72 -20.39 -17.41 2.16
CA HIS A 72 -18.97 -17.76 2.22
C HIS A 72 -18.23 -17.40 0.93
N VAL A 73 -18.86 -17.62 -0.24
CA VAL A 73 -18.31 -17.18 -1.53
C VAL A 73 -18.20 -15.66 -1.61
N SER A 74 -19.18 -14.92 -1.09
CA SER A 74 -19.12 -13.45 -1.02
C SER A 74 -17.97 -12.98 -0.14
N LEU A 75 -17.77 -13.61 1.02
CA LEU A 75 -16.68 -13.29 1.94
C LEU A 75 -15.30 -13.53 1.30
N LEU A 76 -15.11 -14.66 0.61
CA LEU A 76 -13.88 -14.96 -0.13
C LEU A 76 -13.61 -13.94 -1.25
N ARG A 77 -14.66 -13.49 -1.94
CA ARG A 77 -14.56 -12.44 -2.96
C ARG A 77 -14.16 -11.10 -2.34
N GLY A 78 -14.75 -10.73 -1.21
CA GLY A 78 -14.37 -9.54 -0.45
C GLY A 78 -12.89 -9.57 -0.07
N GLN A 79 -12.41 -10.68 0.50
CA GLN A 79 -11.00 -10.86 0.85
C GLN A 79 -10.06 -10.71 -0.35
N LEU A 80 -10.40 -11.29 -1.51
CA LEU A 80 -9.60 -11.16 -2.73
C LEU A 80 -9.53 -9.69 -3.20
N ASN A 81 -10.62 -8.94 -3.08
CA ASN A 81 -10.64 -7.52 -3.39
C ASN A 81 -9.75 -6.70 -2.44
N CYS A 82 -9.75 -7.02 -1.14
CA CYS A 82 -8.86 -6.39 -0.16
C CYS A 82 -7.38 -6.64 -0.52
N ILE A 83 -7.01 -7.89 -0.82
CA ILE A 83 -5.64 -8.27 -1.22
C ILE A 83 -5.24 -7.56 -2.53
N ARG A 84 -6.17 -7.44 -3.49
CA ARG A 84 -5.94 -6.73 -4.74
C ARG A 84 -5.72 -5.22 -4.51
N ALA A 85 -6.51 -4.59 -3.64
CA ALA A 85 -6.32 -3.18 -3.29
C ALA A 85 -4.95 -2.95 -2.62
N ASP A 86 -4.56 -3.83 -1.69
CA ASP A 86 -3.27 -3.80 -1.00
C ASP A 86 -2.07 -3.91 -1.95
N SER A 87 -2.13 -4.85 -2.90
CA SER A 87 -1.06 -5.05 -3.88
C SER A 87 -0.93 -3.86 -4.83
N VAL A 88 -2.05 -3.30 -5.32
CA VAL A 88 -2.05 -2.07 -6.13
C VAL A 88 -1.47 -0.90 -5.34
N PHE A 89 -1.87 -0.74 -4.08
CA PHE A 89 -1.37 0.33 -3.21
C PHE A 89 0.15 0.23 -3.00
N ARG A 90 0.67 -0.98 -2.75
CA ARG A 90 2.13 -1.21 -2.61
C ARG A 90 2.89 -0.85 -3.88
N VAL A 91 2.38 -1.23 -5.05
CA VAL A 91 3.01 -0.89 -6.34
C VAL A 91 3.04 0.63 -6.57
N LEU A 92 1.94 1.33 -6.26
CA LEU A 92 1.88 2.79 -6.38
C LEU A 92 2.83 3.49 -5.41
N LEU A 93 2.90 3.01 -4.16
CA LEU A 93 3.81 3.53 -3.14
C LEU A 93 5.28 3.36 -3.57
N GLN A 94 5.63 2.18 -4.10
CA GLN A 94 6.96 1.90 -4.61
C GLN A 94 7.33 2.82 -5.78
N ALA A 95 6.39 3.07 -6.70
CA ALA A 95 6.59 4.00 -7.81
C ALA A 95 6.81 5.44 -7.33
N LEU A 96 6.08 5.90 -6.31
CA LEU A 96 6.29 7.20 -5.67
C LEU A 96 7.67 7.30 -5.04
N LEU A 97 8.08 6.31 -4.23
CA LEU A 97 9.41 6.26 -3.62
C LEU A 97 10.53 6.33 -4.66
N ASN A 98 10.39 5.59 -5.76
CA ASN A 98 11.36 5.62 -6.86
C ASN A 98 11.45 7.00 -7.53
N LYS A 99 10.33 7.70 -7.71
CA LYS A 99 10.33 9.08 -8.24
C LYS A 99 11.08 10.04 -7.34
N TYR A 100 10.84 9.99 -6.03
CA TYR A 100 11.56 10.84 -5.07
C TYR A 100 13.05 10.48 -5.01
N ALA A 101 13.40 9.19 -5.00
CA ALA A 101 14.79 8.73 -5.03
C ALA A 101 15.55 9.19 -6.29
N ALA A 102 14.89 9.18 -7.46
CA ALA A 102 15.46 9.70 -8.70
C ALA A 102 15.70 11.22 -8.60
N LYS A 103 14.73 11.96 -8.06
CA LYS A 103 14.85 13.42 -7.85
C LYS A 103 16.03 13.77 -6.93
N TYR A 104 16.20 13.05 -5.82
CA TYR A 104 17.35 13.25 -4.93
C TYR A 104 18.69 13.02 -5.64
N LYS A 105 18.80 11.96 -6.46
CA LYS A 105 20.02 11.70 -7.23
C LYS A 105 20.31 12.78 -8.28
N GLU A 106 19.28 13.36 -8.90
CA GLU A 106 19.45 14.48 -9.84
C GLU A 106 19.87 15.77 -9.13
N ASP A 107 19.25 16.07 -8.00
CA ASP A 107 19.55 17.27 -7.23
C ASP A 107 20.96 17.20 -6.62
N GLU A 108 21.42 16.03 -6.19
CA GLU A 108 22.83 15.81 -5.81
C GLU A 108 23.79 16.09 -6.97
N LYS A 109 23.50 15.54 -8.17
CA LYS A 109 24.34 15.77 -9.36
C LYS A 109 24.39 17.25 -9.76
N LYS A 110 23.27 17.97 -9.65
CA LYS A 110 23.23 19.43 -9.88
C LYS A 110 24.10 20.17 -8.88
N LEU A 111 23.97 19.85 -7.59
CA LEU A 111 24.76 20.48 -6.53
C LEU A 111 26.27 20.26 -6.73
N TYR A 112 26.69 19.06 -7.13
CA TYR A 112 28.11 18.79 -7.44
C TYR A 112 28.57 19.57 -8.66
N LYS A 113 27.74 19.66 -9.71
CA LYS A 113 28.07 20.40 -10.93
C LYS A 113 28.21 21.90 -10.67
N GLU A 114 27.31 22.50 -9.90
CA GLU A 114 27.39 23.91 -9.48
C GLU A 114 28.65 24.18 -8.67
N LYS A 115 28.94 23.36 -7.65
CA LYS A 115 30.18 23.48 -6.85
C LYS A 115 31.46 23.38 -7.69
N ILE A 116 31.46 22.56 -8.74
CA ILE A 116 32.59 22.47 -9.69
C ILE A 116 32.70 23.75 -10.53
N PHE A 117 31.57 24.28 -11.00
CA PHE A 117 31.53 25.50 -11.81
C PHE A 117 32.01 26.73 -11.03
N ASP A 118 31.59 26.87 -9.77
CA ASP A 118 32.04 27.94 -8.88
C ASP A 118 33.56 27.90 -8.65
N ARG A 119 34.11 26.70 -8.43
CA ARG A 119 35.56 26.49 -8.30
C ARG A 119 36.31 26.85 -9.57
N LEU A 120 35.72 26.55 -10.74
CA LEU A 120 36.32 26.86 -12.04
C LEU A 120 36.35 28.38 -12.29
N GLN A 121 35.22 29.07 -12.06
CA GLN A 121 35.15 30.52 -12.17
C GLN A 121 36.12 31.23 -11.21
N ALA A 122 36.24 30.73 -9.97
CA ALA A 122 37.19 31.26 -9.00
C ALA A 122 38.65 31.09 -9.45
N LYS A 123 38.98 29.97 -10.13
CA LYS A 123 40.31 29.76 -10.72
C LYS A 123 40.56 30.67 -11.92
N ASN A 124 39.62 30.79 -12.86
CA ASN A 124 39.77 31.67 -14.03
C ASN A 124 39.98 33.13 -13.61
N LYS A 125 39.23 33.61 -12.62
CA LYS A 125 39.37 34.97 -12.10
C LYS A 125 40.70 35.22 -11.38
N LYS A 126 41.32 34.19 -10.80
CA LYS A 126 42.68 34.27 -10.25
C LYS A 126 43.74 34.29 -11.34
N LEU A 127 43.54 33.51 -12.39
CA LEU A 127 44.44 33.44 -13.53
C LEU A 127 44.48 34.77 -14.28
N GLU A 128 43.32 35.36 -14.59
CA GLU A 128 43.24 36.70 -15.22
C GLU A 128 43.95 37.78 -14.39
N LYS A 129 43.84 37.72 -13.06
CA LYS A 129 44.57 38.66 -12.18
C LYS A 129 46.08 38.44 -12.24
N GLN A 130 46.53 37.19 -12.30
CA GLN A 130 47.96 36.89 -12.45
C GLN A 130 48.49 37.31 -13.81
N GLU A 131 47.73 37.11 -14.88
CA GLU A 131 48.13 37.55 -16.22
C GLU A 131 48.20 39.07 -16.31
N LYS A 132 47.24 39.80 -15.71
CA LYS A 132 47.31 41.27 -15.63
C LYS A 132 48.52 41.76 -14.85
N LEU A 133 48.81 41.16 -13.70
CA LEU A 133 50.00 41.52 -12.90
C LEU A 133 51.31 41.23 -13.64
N LYS A 134 51.37 40.13 -14.40
CA LYS A 134 52.53 39.82 -15.23
C LYS A 134 52.67 40.78 -16.41
N ALA A 135 51.56 41.12 -17.07
CA ALA A 135 51.56 42.11 -18.14
C ALA A 135 51.96 43.50 -17.64
N GLU A 136 51.46 43.94 -16.48
CA GLU A 136 51.87 45.21 -15.85
C GLU A 136 53.35 45.21 -15.42
N ALA A 137 53.91 44.05 -15.05
CA ALA A 137 55.32 43.92 -14.72
C ALA A 137 56.22 43.89 -15.97
N GLU A 138 55.82 43.20 -17.04
CA GLU A 138 56.51 43.23 -18.33
C GLU A 138 56.46 44.62 -18.98
N GLU A 139 55.34 45.33 -18.86
CA GLU A 139 55.20 46.72 -19.35
C GLU A 139 56.02 47.71 -18.49
N PHE A 140 56.35 47.36 -17.25
CA PHE A 140 57.27 48.11 -16.39
C PHE A 140 58.75 47.84 -16.71
N ASP A 141 59.12 46.62 -17.11
CA ASP A 141 60.49 46.25 -17.49
C ASP A 141 60.91 46.82 -18.87
N ASP A 142 59.95 47.11 -19.77
CA ASP A 142 60.20 47.75 -21.08
C ASP A 142 60.29 49.30 -21.01
N MET A 143 60.20 49.89 -19.82
CA MET A 143 60.35 51.33 -19.62
C MET A 143 61.85 51.70 -19.58
N PRO A 144 62.38 52.54 -20.50
CA PRO A 144 63.79 52.88 -20.51
C PRO A 144 64.15 53.62 -19.21
N GLY A 145 65.19 53.13 -18.52
CA GLY A 145 65.70 53.75 -17.30
C GLY A 145 66.10 55.20 -17.55
N LEU A 146 65.52 56.13 -16.78
CA LEU A 146 65.99 57.52 -16.72
C LEU A 146 67.36 57.53 -16.00
N GLU A 147 68.43 57.60 -16.79
CA GLU A 147 69.77 58.01 -16.33
C GLU A 147 69.76 59.44 -15.76
#